data_AF-D2QM11-F1
#
_entry.id   AF-D2QM11-F1
#
_cell.length_a   1.000
_cell.length_b   1.000
_cell.length_c   1.000
_cell.angle_alpha   90.00
_cell.angle_beta   90.00
_cell.angle_gamma   90.00
#
_symmetry.space_group_name_H-M   'P 1'
#
loop_
_entity.id
_entity.type
_entity.pdbx_description
1 polymer ?
#
loop_
_entity_poly.entity_id
_entity_poly.type
_entity_poly.pdbx_seq_one_letter_code
_entity_poly.pdbx_strand_id
1 'polypeptide(L)'
;MRTQQEKKLITKYWLFGGGGAMLLGSGLAVLLHGSKMKEANADPWFWVSTGGFALIMTGLGFIGDANRFRTMVDVLRELDKRAQQ
;
A
#
# COMPACT_ATOMS: atom_id res chain seq x y z
N MET A 1 25.17 2.05 14.14
CA MET A 1 24.59 1.17 13.08
C MET A 1 23.04 1.21 13.03
N ARG A 2 22.32 1.37 14.15
CA ARG A 2 20.83 1.40 14.20
C ARG A 2 20.14 2.52 13.41
N THR A 3 20.76 3.70 13.29
CA THR A 3 20.26 4.82 12.46
C THR A 3 20.13 4.46 10.97
N GLN A 4 20.94 3.53 10.46
CA GLN A 4 20.79 3.05 9.08
C GLN A 4 19.59 2.10 8.92
N GLN A 5 19.26 1.33 9.95
CA GLN A 5 18.09 0.46 9.96
C GLN A 5 16.80 1.29 9.99
N GLU A 6 16.77 2.34 10.80
CA GLU A 6 15.64 3.28 10.86
C GLU A 6 15.39 3.96 9.51
N LYS A 7 16.43 4.52 8.89
CA LYS A 7 16.33 5.12 7.55
C LYS A 7 15.78 4.14 6.53
N LYS A 8 16.27 2.88 6.53
CA LYS A 8 15.79 1.83 5.63
C LYS A 8 14.30 1.52 5.85
N LEU A 9 13.82 1.51 7.09
CA LEU A 9 12.41 1.28 7.39
C LEU A 9 11.53 2.46 6.98
N ILE A 10 11.97 3.70 7.17
CA ILE A 10 11.26 4.89 6.70
C ILE A 10 11.19 4.90 5.16
N THR A 11 12.28 4.54 4.47
CA THR A 11 12.25 4.41 3.01
C THR A 11 11.22 3.35 2.57
N LYS A 12 11.18 2.20 3.24
CA LYS A 12 10.16 1.17 2.96
C LYS A 12 8.74 1.67 3.25
N TYR A 13 8.52 2.41 4.34
CA TYR A 13 7.23 3.03 4.62
C TYR A 13 6.75 3.90 3.46
N TRP A 14 7.62 4.76 2.91
CA TRP A 14 7.25 5.62 1.79
C TRP A 14 7.04 4.84 0.50
N LEU A 15 7.89 3.84 0.22
CA LEU A 15 7.75 3.03 -0.99
C LEU A 15 6.45 2.21 -0.98
N PHE A 16 6.16 1.53 0.12
CA PHE A 16 4.96 0.70 0.25
C PHE A 16 3.71 1.55 0.47
N GLY A 17 3.78 2.64 1.24
CA GLY A 17 2.64 3.54 1.46
C GLY A 17 2.27 4.30 0.18
N GLY A 18 3.27 4.87 -0.50
CA GLY A 18 3.07 5.56 -1.78
C GLY A 18 2.64 4.60 -2.89
N GLY A 19 3.33 3.47 -3.04
CA GLY A 19 2.97 2.43 -4.00
C GLY A 19 1.57 1.86 -3.73
N GLY A 20 1.22 1.62 -2.47
CA GLY A 20 -0.10 1.14 -2.06
C GLY A 20 -1.20 2.15 -2.38
N ALA A 21 -0.98 3.44 -2.13
CA ALA A 21 -1.92 4.50 -2.50
C ALA A 21 -2.10 4.62 -4.02
N MET A 22 -1.01 4.50 -4.80
CA MET A 22 -1.09 4.46 -6.26
C MET A 22 -1.90 3.27 -6.75
N LEU A 23 -1.62 2.06 -6.25
CA LEU A 23 -2.35 0.84 -6.62
C LEU A 23 -3.84 0.93 -6.27
N LEU A 24 -4.17 1.50 -5.11
CA LEU A 24 -5.55 1.70 -4.68
C LEU A 24 -6.27 2.68 -5.63
N GLY A 25 -5.66 3.84 -5.93
CA GLY A 25 -6.21 4.81 -6.87
C GLY A 25 -6.38 4.25 -8.28
N SER A 26 -5.35 3.57 -8.80
CA SER A 26 -5.42 2.90 -10.11
C SER A 26 -6.47 1.79 -10.14
N GLY A 27 -6.56 0.99 -9.08
CA GLY A 27 -7.56 -0.07 -8.96
C GLY A 27 -8.99 0.47 -8.95
N LEU A 28 -9.24 1.57 -8.24
CA LEU A 28 -10.54 2.26 -8.27
C LEU A 28 -10.88 2.77 -9.68
N ALA A 29 -9.91 3.39 -10.38
CA ALA A 29 -10.13 3.88 -11.74
C ALA A 29 -10.46 2.73 -12.72
N VAL A 30 -9.73 1.62 -12.64
CA VAL A 30 -9.97 0.42 -13.46
C VAL A 30 -11.32 -0.23 -13.13
N LEU A 31 -11.69 -0.30 -11.85
CA LEU A 31 -12.98 -0.84 -11.42
C LEU A 31 -14.14 0.01 -11.95
N LEU A 32 -14.03 1.34 -11.88
CA LEU A 32 -15.02 2.26 -12.47
C LEU A 32 -15.10 2.10 -13.99
N HIS A 33 -13.97 1.90 -14.66
CA HIS A 33 -13.94 1.64 -16.09
C HIS A 33 -14.65 0.32 -16.44
N GLY A 34 -14.39 -0.75 -15.69
CA GLY A 34 -15.08 -2.03 -15.82
C GLY A 34 -16.58 -1.92 -15.56
N SER A 35 -17.02 -1.09 -14.61
CA SER A 35 -18.43 -0.79 -14.37
C SER A 35 -19.11 -0.19 -15.60
N LYS A 36 -18.46 0.79 -16.26
CA LYS A 36 -19.00 1.39 -17.50
C LYS A 36 -19.02 0.40 -18.67
N MET A 37 -18.02 -0.49 -18.76
CA MET A 37 -18.03 -1.56 -19.75
C MET A 37 -19.20 -2.52 -19.56
N LYS A 38 -19.55 -2.82 -18.31
CA LYS A 38 -20.72 -3.65 -17.97
C LYS A 38 -22.01 -2.99 -18.45
N GLU A 39 -22.17 -1.69 -18.19
CA GLU A 39 -23.33 -0.92 -18.66
C GLU A 39 -23.44 -0.91 -20.19
N ALA A 40 -22.29 -0.93 -20.89
CA ALA A 40 -22.22 -0.99 -22.35
C ALA A 40 -22.32 -2.42 -22.93
N ASN A 41 -22.59 -3.44 -22.12
CA ASN A 41 -22.59 -4.87 -22.52
C ASN A 41 -21.29 -5.31 -23.22
N ALA A 42 -20.14 -4.74 -22.83
CA ALA A 42 -18.86 -5.14 -23.38
C ALA A 42 -18.30 -6.36 -22.62
N ASP A 43 -18.11 -7.48 -23.30
CA ASP A 43 -17.64 -8.76 -22.74
C ASP A 43 -16.45 -8.70 -21.74
N PRO A 44 -15.40 -7.88 -21.93
CA PRO A 44 -14.26 -7.88 -21.00
C PRO A 44 -14.55 -7.25 -19.63
N TRP A 45 -15.75 -6.71 -19.39
CA TRP A 45 -16.09 -5.96 -18.17
C TRP A 45 -15.75 -6.71 -16.88
N PHE A 46 -15.96 -8.03 -16.87
CA PHE A 46 -15.75 -8.88 -15.70
C PHE A 46 -14.26 -8.95 -15.33
N TRP A 47 -13.41 -9.22 -16.31
CA TRP A 47 -11.96 -9.34 -16.10
C TRP A 47 -11.32 -7.99 -15.78
N VAL A 48 -11.77 -6.92 -16.44
CA VAL A 48 -11.30 -5.55 -16.13
C VAL A 48 -11.68 -5.17 -14.70
N SER A 49 -12.93 -5.40 -14.30
CA SER A 49 -13.40 -5.12 -12.93
C SER A 49 -12.64 -5.95 -11.88
N THR A 50 -12.43 -7.24 -12.16
CA THR A 50 -11.69 -8.14 -11.27
C THR A 50 -10.23 -7.71 -11.13
N GLY A 51 -9.59 -7.28 -12.22
CA GLY A 51 -8.24 -6.70 -12.19
C GLY A 51 -8.19 -5.42 -11.34
N GLY A 52 -9.17 -4.53 -11.50
CA GLY A 52 -9.31 -3.33 -10.66
C GLY A 52 -9.43 -3.67 -9.17
N PHE A 53 -10.26 -4.66 -8.83
CA PHE A 53 -10.40 -5.13 -7.46
C PHE A 53 -9.10 -5.73 -6.89
N ALA A 54 -8.39 -6.55 -7.68
CA ALA A 54 -7.11 -7.11 -7.29
C ALA A 54 -6.06 -6.03 -6.99
N LEU A 55 -6.03 -4.95 -7.78
CA LEU A 55 -5.17 -3.79 -7.53
C LEU A 55 -5.52 -3.08 -6.22
N ILE A 56 -6.81 -2.90 -5.93
CA ILE A 56 -7.27 -2.31 -4.66
C ILE A 56 -6.78 -3.15 -3.48
N MET A 57 -7.02 -4.47 -3.51
CA MET A 57 -6.63 -5.36 -2.42
C MET A 57 -5.12 -5.41 -2.23
N THR A 58 -4.35 -5.39 -3.33
CA THR A 58 -2.88 -5.31 -3.28
C THR A 58 -2.43 -3.99 -2.67
N GLY A 59 -3.05 -2.87 -3.06
CA GLY A 59 -2.77 -1.55 -2.52
C GLY A 59 -3.04 -1.46 -1.01
N LEU A 60 -4.17 -2.01 -0.55
CA LEU A 60 -4.49 -2.12 0.87
C LEU A 60 -3.45 -2.95 1.66
N GLY A 61 -3.00 -4.07 1.09
CA GLY A 61 -1.91 -4.86 1.68
C GLY A 61 -0.62 -4.06 1.85
N PHE A 62 -0.22 -3.31 0.81
CA PHE A 62 0.97 -2.47 0.85
C PHE A 62 0.88 -1.34 1.88
N ILE A 63 -0.30 -0.73 2.03
CA ILE A 63 -0.54 0.29 3.07
C ILE A 63 -0.42 -0.35 4.47
N GLY A 64 -0.92 -1.56 4.66
CA GLY A 64 -0.75 -2.32 5.91
C GLY A 64 0.72 -2.57 6.24
N ASP A 65 1.51 -3.01 5.25
CA ASP A 65 2.95 -3.21 5.40
C ASP A 65 3.70 -1.90 5.70
N ALA A 66 3.30 -0.79 5.06
CA ALA A 66 3.83 0.52 5.35
C ALA A 66 3.61 0.87 6.83
N ASN A 67 2.38 0.72 7.33
CA ASN A 67 2.06 1.00 8.73
C ASN A 67 2.92 0.16 9.68
N ARG A 68 3.14 -1.12 9.36
CA ARG A 68 4.04 -2.00 10.12
C ARG A 68 5.47 -1.46 10.18
N PHE A 69 6.03 -0.97 9.07
CA PHE A 69 7.38 -0.39 9.08
C PHE A 69 7.48 0.86 9.95
N ARG A 70 6.43 1.71 9.93
CA ARG A 70 6.38 2.91 10.78
C ARG A 70 6.33 2.54 12.25
N THR A 71 5.46 1.60 12.64
CA THR A 71 5.38 1.11 14.02
C THR A 71 6.71 0.54 14.49
N MET A 72 7.42 -0.21 13.64
CA MET A 72 8.72 -0.77 14.00
C MET A 72 9.79 0.30 14.25
N VAL A 73 9.76 1.41 13.48
CA VAL A 73 10.62 2.58 13.74
C VAL A 73 10.32 3.19 15.11
N ASP A 74 9.03 3.37 15.42
CA ASP A 74 8.62 3.97 16.70
C ASP A 74 9.03 3.10 17.89
N VAL A 75 8.88 1.77 17.79
CA VAL A 75 9.33 0.81 18.81
C VAL A 75 10.85 0.86 18.99
N LEU A 76 11.62 0.88 17.89
CA LEU A 76 13.09 0.95 17.97
C LEU A 76 13.56 2.24 18.66
N ARG A 77 12.93 3.38 18.35
CA ARG A 77 13.22 4.67 18.99
C ARG A 77 12.93 4.64 20.49
N GLU A 78 11.82 4.02 20.89
CA GLU A 78 11.45 3.90 22.30
C GLU A 78 12.41 3.00 23.08
N LEU A 79 12.83 1.87 22.50
CA LEU A 79 13.83 0.98 23.09
C LEU A 79 15.19 1.68 23.26
N ASP A 80 15.61 2.47 22.27
CA ASP A 80 16.86 3.24 22.35
C ASP A 80 16.81 4.31 23.45
N LYS A 81 15.67 5.01 23.61
CA LYS A 81 15.48 5.98 24.71
C LYS A 81 15.63 5.33 26.08
N ARG A 82 15.03 4.16 26.28
CA ARG A 82 15.09 3.42 27.56
C ARG A 82 16.49 2.90 27.88
N ALA A 83 17.28 2.57 26.86
CA ALA A 83 18.65 2.11 27.05
C ALA A 83 19.63 3.24 27.42
N GLN A 84 19.24 4.51 27.22
CA GLN A 84 20.04 5.68 27.56
C GLN A 84 19.69 6.30 28.93
N GLN A 85 18.64 5.79 29.58
CA GLN A 85 18.26 6.12 30.96
C GLN A 85 18.91 5.14 31.94
#